data_AF-A0AAV9KJX0-F1
#
_entry.id   AF-A0AAV9KJX0-F1
#
_cell.length_a   1.000
_cell.length_b   1.000
_cell.length_c   1.000
_cell.angle_alpha   90.00
_cell.angle_beta   90.00
_cell.angle_gamma   90.00
#
_symmetry.space_group_name_H-M   'P 1'
#
loop_
_entity.id
_entity.type
_entity.pdbx_description
1 polymer ?
#
loop_
_entity_poly.entity_id
_entity_poly.type
_entity_poly.pdbx_seq_one_letter_code
_entity_poly.pdbx_strand_id
1 'polypeptide(L)'
;MASKSCLEIAFIFGLVLVCTYADGKVFNVLSYGAKADGVTDNSKAFLKAWADACKWNGQAELLIPLGAYMVNVVNFIGPCEKSTLTFQIKGIIKAPRSQKLFCNSSWISFQYINSLKIKGGGTLDGQGSFTWGKHQCSSMTLGFNFVNNTVVRDIHSINSKNIHFKVFACENMTFSHVNITAPRDSPNTDGIHISHSTNIHVLDSYIGTGDDCIAMIVGSNNINISGVTCGPGHGISIGSLGNSPNEVVKDIHVKNCTLIATQNGLRIKTWASSNVGNITNITFEDIIMKKVRNPIFIDQHYCPIHHCSKQPSSVQIKDVTFNNIRGSSSSRRAVILDCSALFPCEKIILNDINLAYHGHHGHVIAFCAHAKGKATGKKLPPSCLKESLNSST
;
A
#
# COMPACT_ATOMS: atom_id res chain seq x y z
N MET A 1 40.15 6.85 67.24
CA MET A 1 39.72 5.55 67.80
C MET A 1 38.25 5.39 67.48
N ALA A 2 37.87 4.35 66.75
CA ALA A 2 36.52 4.16 66.23
C ALA A 2 35.52 3.80 67.34
N SER A 3 34.31 4.33 67.25
CA SER A 3 33.08 3.62 67.65
C SER A 3 31.89 4.28 66.97
N LYS A 4 31.24 3.53 66.08
CA LYS A 4 29.92 3.83 65.53
C LYS A 4 28.86 3.24 66.47
N SER A 5 27.75 3.94 66.65
CA SER A 5 26.45 3.27 66.75
C SER A 5 25.37 4.19 66.19
N CYS A 6 24.57 3.65 65.28
CA CYS A 6 23.43 4.32 64.64
C CYS A 6 22.18 4.12 65.49
N LEU A 7 21.30 5.12 65.49
CA LEU A 7 19.87 4.93 65.64
C LEU A 7 19.15 5.82 64.62
N GLU A 8 18.29 5.21 63.82
CA GLU A 8 17.54 5.79 62.71
C GLU A 8 16.57 6.89 63.16
N ILE A 9 16.30 7.88 62.29
CA ILE A 9 14.95 8.38 61.97
C ILE A 9 15.00 9.21 60.67
N ALA A 10 14.16 8.80 59.71
CA ALA A 10 13.62 9.51 58.55
C ALA A 10 14.57 10.01 57.45
N PHE A 11 14.82 9.15 56.46
CA PHE A 11 15.18 9.58 55.11
C PHE A 11 13.97 10.21 54.41
N ILE A 12 13.95 11.54 54.31
CA ILE A 12 13.20 12.23 53.24
C ILE A 12 14.12 12.25 52.02
N PHE A 13 14.22 11.13 51.30
CA PHE A 13 14.65 11.18 49.91
C PHE A 13 13.48 11.76 49.12
N GLY A 14 13.53 13.06 48.83
CA GLY A 14 12.70 13.64 47.80
C GLY A 14 12.95 12.88 46.50
N LEU A 15 11.95 12.10 46.07
CA LEU A 15 11.95 11.48 44.76
C LEU A 15 11.81 12.63 43.75
N VAL A 16 12.93 13.23 43.36
CA VAL A 16 12.95 14.18 42.25
C VAL A 16 12.65 13.36 41.00
N LEU A 17 11.38 13.36 40.62
CA LEU A 17 10.94 12.94 39.29
C LEU A 17 11.56 13.94 38.31
N VAL A 18 12.78 13.66 37.86
CA VAL A 18 13.37 14.35 36.72
C VAL A 18 12.56 13.87 35.52
N CYS A 19 11.45 14.56 35.23
CA CYS A 19 10.84 14.52 33.93
C CYS A 19 11.88 15.05 32.95
N THR A 20 12.64 14.16 32.33
CA THR A 20 13.42 14.50 31.15
C THR A 20 12.41 14.84 30.06
N TYR A 21 12.07 16.13 29.95
CA TYR A 21 11.41 16.64 28.76
C TYR A 21 12.34 16.30 27.60
N ALA A 22 11.92 15.39 26.74
CA ALA A 22 12.62 15.14 25.49
C ALA A 22 12.63 16.46 24.72
N ASP A 23 13.80 17.11 24.67
CA ASP A 23 13.96 18.42 24.05
C ASP A 23 13.62 18.29 22.56
N GLY A 24 12.52 18.93 22.17
CA GLY A 24 11.97 18.87 20.82
C GLY A 24 12.59 19.96 19.97
N LYS A 25 13.24 19.59 18.86
CA LYS A 25 13.87 20.55 17.96
C LYS A 25 13.22 20.54 16.57
N VAL A 26 12.94 21.75 16.07
CA VAL A 26 12.40 21.97 14.73
C VAL A 26 13.55 22.33 13.77
N PHE A 27 13.66 21.56 12.68
CA PHE A 27 14.58 21.74 11.58
C PHE A 27 13.79 22.26 10.37
N ASN A 28 13.53 23.57 10.34
CA ASN A 28 12.78 24.22 9.27
C ASN A 28 13.64 24.36 8.02
N VAL A 29 13.21 23.79 6.88
CA VAL A 29 13.98 23.82 5.63
C VAL A 29 14.33 25.23 5.14
N LEU A 30 13.57 26.26 5.52
CA LEU A 30 13.88 27.66 5.22
C LEU A 30 15.18 28.12 5.91
N SER A 31 15.42 27.68 7.15
CA SER A 31 16.68 27.93 7.88
C SER A 31 17.88 27.24 7.23
N TYR A 32 17.63 26.28 6.34
CA TYR A 32 18.62 25.57 5.54
C TYR A 32 18.75 26.11 4.11
N GLY A 33 18.10 27.24 3.80
CA GLY A 33 18.20 27.93 2.52
C GLY A 33 17.18 27.50 1.46
N ALA A 34 16.14 26.74 1.85
CA ALA A 34 15.05 26.43 0.93
C ALA A 34 14.29 27.70 0.52
N LYS A 35 13.83 27.74 -0.73
CA LYS A 35 13.02 28.80 -1.32
C LYS A 35 11.66 28.24 -1.74
N ALA A 36 10.61 28.90 -1.27
CA ALA A 36 9.21 28.51 -1.47
C ALA A 36 8.61 29.07 -2.78
N ASP A 37 9.40 29.11 -3.86
CA ASP A 37 9.02 29.70 -5.16
C ASP A 37 8.48 28.68 -6.18
N GLY A 38 8.47 27.39 -5.82
CA GLY A 38 8.01 26.29 -6.66
C GLY A 38 8.91 25.97 -7.86
N VAL A 39 10.09 26.57 -7.97
CA VAL A 39 11.00 26.43 -9.13
C VAL A 39 12.46 26.21 -8.75
N THR A 40 12.94 26.79 -7.64
CA THR A 40 14.29 26.55 -7.12
C THR A 40 14.42 25.11 -6.64
N ASP A 41 15.54 24.46 -6.94
CA ASP A 41 15.85 23.13 -6.41
C ASP A 41 16.20 23.20 -4.92
N ASN A 42 15.33 22.62 -4.09
CA ASN A 42 15.47 22.61 -2.64
C ASN A 42 16.10 21.32 -2.08
N SER A 43 16.53 20.38 -2.91
CA SER A 43 17.05 19.07 -2.45
C SER A 43 18.20 19.22 -1.45
N LYS A 44 19.15 20.13 -1.69
CA LYS A 44 20.28 20.35 -0.78
C LYS A 44 19.84 20.85 0.60
N ALA A 45 18.88 21.77 0.65
CA ALA A 45 18.34 22.29 1.91
C ALA A 45 17.61 21.19 2.69
N PHE A 46 16.80 20.38 2.01
CA PHE A 46 16.06 19.26 2.60
C PHE A 46 17.01 18.20 3.16
N LEU A 47 18.02 17.80 2.39
CA LEU A 47 19.01 16.80 2.82
C LEU A 47 19.85 17.28 4.00
N LYS A 48 20.22 18.57 4.03
CA LYS A 48 20.97 19.14 5.15
C LYS A 48 20.12 19.21 6.42
N ALA A 49 18.86 19.65 6.30
CA ALA A 49 17.92 19.65 7.42
C ALA A 49 17.69 18.23 7.98
N TRP A 50 17.55 17.24 7.10
CA TRP A 50 17.45 15.83 7.49
C TRP A 50 18.70 15.32 8.21
N ALA A 51 19.88 15.60 7.69
CA ALA A 51 21.14 15.13 8.28
C ALA A 51 21.31 15.64 9.72
N ASP A 52 20.92 16.89 9.98
CA ASP A 52 20.97 17.45 11.34
C ASP A 52 19.85 16.89 12.24
N ALA A 53 18.63 16.72 11.69
CA ALA A 53 17.52 16.11 12.41
C ALA A 53 17.80 14.66 12.83
N CYS A 54 18.41 13.87 11.94
CA CYS A 54 18.77 12.46 12.17
C CYS A 54 19.90 12.29 13.21
N LYS A 55 20.71 13.32 13.43
CA LYS A 55 21.77 13.33 14.47
C LYS A 55 21.26 13.85 15.82
N TRP A 56 20.05 14.40 15.87
CA TRP A 56 19.50 14.97 17.10
C TRP A 56 19.20 13.89 18.14
N ASN A 57 19.50 14.17 19.40
CA ASN A 57 19.14 13.28 20.49
C ASN A 57 17.79 13.73 21.06
N GLY A 58 16.71 13.01 20.72
CA GLY A 58 15.36 13.34 21.16
C GLY A 58 14.38 13.50 20.00
N GLN A 59 13.38 14.37 20.19
CA GLN A 59 12.35 14.60 19.17
C GLN A 59 12.85 15.59 18.13
N ALA A 60 12.84 15.19 16.86
CA ALA A 60 13.28 16.03 15.76
C ALA A 60 12.16 16.17 14.72
N GLU A 61 11.70 17.40 14.50
CA GLU A 61 10.71 17.72 13.47
C GLU A 61 11.39 18.43 12.28
N LEU A 62 11.50 17.76 11.14
CA LEU A 62 11.85 18.40 9.88
C LEU A 62 10.59 19.07 9.32
N LEU A 63 10.57 20.40 9.33
CA LEU A 63 9.41 21.20 8.94
C LEU A 63 9.57 21.72 7.51
N ILE A 64 8.61 21.38 6.65
CA ILE A 64 8.38 22.00 5.35
C ILE A 64 7.16 22.92 5.50
N PRO A 65 7.34 24.24 5.71
CA PRO A 65 6.25 25.16 5.96
C PRO A 65 5.39 25.40 4.71
N LEU A 66 4.37 26.25 4.82
CA LEU A 66 3.51 26.61 3.69
C LEU A 66 4.35 27.26 2.57
N GLY A 67 4.00 26.91 1.33
CA GLY A 67 4.71 27.34 0.13
C GLY A 67 4.90 26.19 -0.86
N ALA A 68 5.47 26.49 -2.03
CA ALA A 68 5.77 25.48 -3.04
C ALA A 68 7.28 25.25 -3.13
N TYR A 69 7.72 24.00 -3.05
CA TYR A 69 9.14 23.64 -3.07
C TYR A 69 9.37 22.62 -4.18
N MET A 70 10.07 23.03 -5.24
CA MET A 70 10.58 22.04 -6.18
C MET A 70 11.78 21.35 -5.56
N VAL A 71 11.80 20.01 -5.62
CA VAL A 71 12.85 19.19 -5.01
C VAL A 71 13.24 18.15 -6.06
N ASN A 72 14.51 18.11 -6.47
CA ASN A 72 15.07 16.95 -7.19
C ASN A 72 15.08 15.70 -6.28
N VAL A 73 15.55 14.55 -6.78
CA VAL A 73 15.55 13.31 -5.99
C VAL A 73 16.31 13.49 -4.67
N VAL A 74 15.68 13.02 -3.59
CA VAL A 74 16.24 13.05 -2.24
C VAL A 74 16.12 11.69 -1.59
N ASN A 75 17.23 11.25 -1.00
CA ASN A 75 17.30 10.01 -0.22
C ASN A 75 17.58 10.36 1.23
N PHE A 76 16.57 10.21 2.07
CA PHE A 76 16.63 10.36 3.52
C PHE A 76 17.06 9.01 4.11
N ILE A 77 18.34 8.93 4.48
CA ILE A 77 18.98 7.69 4.89
C ILE A 77 19.26 7.75 6.40
N GLY A 78 18.96 6.66 7.10
CA GLY A 78 19.35 6.40 8.49
C GLY A 78 20.65 5.57 8.60
N PRO A 79 20.94 4.95 9.75
CA PRO A 79 20.10 4.92 10.94
C PRO A 79 20.10 6.26 11.70
N CYS A 80 18.96 6.58 12.32
CA CYS A 80 18.78 7.77 13.15
C CYS A 80 18.48 7.35 14.60
N GLU A 81 19.40 6.59 15.21
CA GLU A 81 19.15 5.77 16.40
C GLU A 81 18.68 6.55 17.63
N LYS A 82 19.07 7.82 17.75
CA LYS A 82 18.77 8.68 18.90
C LYS A 82 17.62 9.64 18.65
N SER A 83 17.06 9.65 17.43
CA SER A 83 16.04 10.60 17.01
C SER A 83 14.69 9.93 16.86
N THR A 84 13.65 10.55 17.40
CA THR A 84 12.27 10.28 16.96
C THR A 84 11.91 11.30 15.89
N LEU A 85 11.82 10.86 14.63
CA LEU A 85 11.72 11.76 13.49
C LEU A 85 10.28 12.04 13.10
N THR A 86 9.96 13.33 12.94
CA THR A 86 8.75 13.80 12.28
C THR A 86 9.11 14.55 11.00
N PHE A 87 8.67 14.06 9.85
CA PHE A 87 8.71 14.75 8.57
C PHE A 87 7.37 15.48 8.38
N GLN A 88 7.37 16.78 8.69
CA GLN A 88 6.18 17.62 8.79
C GLN A 88 5.98 18.42 7.50
N ILE A 89 5.04 17.99 6.67
CA ILE A 89 4.72 18.60 5.37
C ILE A 89 3.48 19.50 5.52
N LYS A 90 3.69 20.82 5.49
CA LYS A 90 2.61 21.82 5.42
C LYS A 90 2.41 22.35 4.01
N GLY A 91 3.51 22.56 3.29
CA GLY A 91 3.49 23.07 1.91
C GLY A 91 3.24 22.01 0.84
N ILE A 92 3.55 22.41 -0.39
CA ILE A 92 3.52 21.56 -1.58
C ILE A 92 4.96 21.26 -1.96
N ILE A 93 5.33 19.98 -1.99
CA ILE A 93 6.60 19.53 -2.55
C ILE A 93 6.31 19.07 -3.98
N LYS A 94 7.08 19.57 -4.96
CA LYS A 94 6.85 19.35 -6.39
C LYS A 94 8.02 18.61 -7.03
N ALA A 95 7.72 17.55 -7.77
CA ALA A 95 8.72 16.84 -8.54
C ALA A 95 9.22 17.72 -9.70
N PRO A 96 10.45 17.53 -10.19
CA PRO A 96 10.91 18.20 -11.40
C PRO A 96 10.07 17.74 -12.60
N ARG A 97 9.76 18.65 -13.52
CA ARG A 97 9.07 18.30 -14.78
C ARG A 97 9.93 17.41 -15.68
N SER A 98 11.25 17.61 -15.65
CA SER A 98 12.21 16.86 -16.45
C SER A 98 12.40 15.44 -15.91
N GLN A 99 12.56 14.50 -16.83
CA GLN A 99 12.55 13.06 -16.60
C GLN A 99 13.96 12.44 -16.68
N LYS A 100 14.95 13.19 -17.17
CA LYS A 100 16.30 12.68 -17.49
C LYS A 100 17.13 12.26 -16.30
N LEU A 101 16.81 12.74 -15.10
CA LEU A 101 17.76 12.60 -14.00
C LEU A 101 17.66 11.24 -13.29
N PHE A 102 16.50 10.58 -13.24
CA PHE A 102 16.34 9.36 -12.42
C PHE A 102 15.21 8.43 -12.90
N CYS A 103 15.58 7.22 -13.35
CA CYS A 103 14.65 6.20 -13.84
C CYS A 103 14.48 5.07 -12.85
N ASN A 104 13.24 4.58 -12.72
CA ASN A 104 12.90 3.39 -11.94
C ASN A 104 13.29 3.49 -10.45
N SER A 105 13.39 4.71 -9.92
CA SER A 105 13.65 5.01 -8.51
C SER A 105 12.49 5.79 -7.89
N SER A 106 12.50 5.91 -6.57
CA SER A 106 11.61 6.81 -5.85
C SER A 106 12.16 8.23 -5.87
N TRP A 107 11.29 9.21 -6.06
CA TRP A 107 11.62 10.63 -6.06
C TRP A 107 12.05 11.09 -4.66
N ILE A 108 11.26 10.74 -3.65
CA ILE A 108 11.61 10.92 -2.24
C ILE A 108 11.71 9.53 -1.62
N SER A 109 12.89 9.16 -1.12
CA SER A 109 13.08 7.88 -0.46
C SER A 109 13.46 8.01 1.00
N PHE A 110 12.94 7.09 1.81
CA PHE A 110 13.30 6.86 3.20
C PHE A 110 13.91 5.47 3.31
N GLN A 111 15.12 5.37 3.86
CA GLN A 111 15.88 4.12 3.88
C GLN A 111 16.55 3.87 5.24
N TYR A 112 16.46 2.63 5.74
CA TYR A 112 17.13 2.19 6.98
C TYR A 112 16.76 3.05 8.20
N ILE A 113 15.47 3.37 8.34
CA ILE A 113 14.96 4.22 9.42
C ILE A 113 14.05 3.40 10.32
N ASN A 114 14.24 3.56 11.61
CA ASN A 114 13.33 3.05 12.63
C ASN A 114 12.63 4.24 13.29
N SER A 115 11.30 4.20 13.44
CA SER A 115 10.51 5.26 14.10
C SER A 115 10.42 6.60 13.34
N LEU A 116 9.71 6.61 12.22
CA LEU A 116 9.42 7.81 11.43
C LEU A 116 7.92 8.17 11.48
N LYS A 117 7.62 9.47 11.57
CA LYS A 117 6.27 10.01 11.39
C LYS A 117 6.26 10.96 10.21
N ILE A 118 5.48 10.69 9.16
CA ILE A 118 5.24 11.61 8.05
C ILE A 118 3.81 12.14 8.20
N LYS A 119 3.66 13.47 8.32
CA LYS A 119 2.34 14.08 8.52
C LYS A 119 2.30 15.53 8.07
N GLY A 120 1.13 16.16 8.14
CA GLY A 120 1.04 17.63 8.21
C GLY A 120 -0.03 18.30 7.36
N GLY A 121 -0.71 17.55 6.48
CA GLY A 121 -1.76 18.03 5.58
C GLY A 121 -1.25 18.47 4.20
N GLY A 122 0.06 18.57 4.00
CA GLY A 122 0.67 19.03 2.77
C GLY A 122 0.54 18.06 1.59
N THR A 123 1.07 18.48 0.44
CA THR A 123 0.90 17.79 -0.85
C THR A 123 2.23 17.42 -1.47
N LEU A 124 2.30 16.19 -1.98
CA LEU A 124 3.35 15.70 -2.86
C LEU A 124 2.79 15.73 -4.29
N ASP A 125 3.24 16.67 -5.12
CA ASP A 125 2.86 16.79 -6.53
C ASP A 125 3.92 16.13 -7.41
N GLY A 126 3.63 14.91 -7.87
CA GLY A 126 4.52 14.11 -8.70
C GLY A 126 4.68 14.61 -10.14
N GLN A 127 3.81 15.53 -10.59
CA GLN A 127 3.85 16.10 -11.95
C GLN A 127 3.84 15.06 -13.08
N GLY A 128 3.08 13.99 -12.90
CA GLY A 128 2.98 12.83 -13.78
C GLY A 128 2.58 13.15 -15.22
N SER A 129 1.70 14.14 -15.42
CA SER A 129 1.20 14.53 -16.75
C SER A 129 2.29 14.98 -17.73
N PHE A 130 3.46 15.41 -17.26
CA PHE A 130 4.59 15.72 -18.13
C PHE A 130 5.25 14.47 -18.73
N THR A 131 4.96 13.29 -18.19
CA THR A 131 5.67 12.03 -18.44
C THR A 131 4.79 10.90 -18.99
N TRP A 132 3.49 10.88 -18.65
CA TRP A 132 2.57 9.84 -19.09
C TRP A 132 2.45 9.81 -20.63
N GLY A 133 2.36 8.61 -21.20
CA GLY A 133 2.22 8.39 -22.64
C GLY A 133 3.50 8.53 -23.47
N LYS A 134 4.66 8.81 -22.87
CA LYS A 134 5.91 9.08 -23.61
C LYS A 134 6.88 7.89 -23.72
N HIS A 135 6.47 6.67 -23.36
CA HIS A 135 7.35 5.48 -23.25
C HIS A 135 8.67 5.78 -22.50
N GLN A 136 8.61 6.63 -21.49
CA GLN A 136 9.78 7.17 -20.80
C GLN A 136 9.83 6.70 -19.34
N CYS A 137 11.04 6.36 -18.92
CA CYS A 137 11.60 6.43 -17.56
C CYS A 137 10.69 7.05 -16.47
N SER A 138 10.05 6.24 -15.64
CA SER A 138 9.11 6.75 -14.63
C SER A 138 9.68 6.65 -13.21
N SER A 139 9.35 7.60 -12.34
CA SER A 139 9.76 7.63 -10.93
C SER A 139 8.56 7.52 -10.00
N MET A 140 8.72 6.83 -8.88
CA MET A 140 7.68 6.68 -7.86
C MET A 140 7.69 7.90 -6.93
N THR A 141 6.57 8.27 -6.30
CA THR A 141 6.55 9.49 -5.45
C THR A 141 7.29 9.29 -4.13
N LEU A 142 6.85 8.35 -3.29
CA LEU A 142 7.55 7.94 -2.07
C LEU A 142 8.06 6.52 -2.17
N GLY A 143 9.26 6.28 -1.64
CA GLY A 143 9.82 4.94 -1.46
C GLY A 143 10.24 4.71 -0.02
N PHE A 144 9.75 3.64 0.57
CA PHE A 144 10.18 3.13 1.87
C PHE A 144 10.96 1.84 1.63
N ASN A 145 12.23 1.82 2.03
CA ASN A 145 13.09 0.64 1.89
C ASN A 145 13.75 0.34 3.24
N PHE A 146 13.48 -0.82 3.83
CA PHE A 146 14.04 -1.17 5.16
C PHE A 146 13.64 -0.15 6.23
N VAL A 147 12.36 0.23 6.25
CA VAL A 147 11.81 1.22 7.18
C VAL A 147 10.85 0.53 8.15
N ASN A 148 11.07 0.75 9.44
CA ASN A 148 10.31 0.10 10.49
C ASN A 148 9.61 1.10 11.42
N ASN A 149 8.52 0.65 12.06
CA ASN A 149 7.80 1.40 13.10
C ASN A 149 7.38 2.80 12.62
N THR A 150 6.72 2.88 11.47
CA THR A 150 6.49 4.16 10.78
C THR A 150 5.01 4.48 10.60
N VAL A 151 4.65 5.75 10.76
CA VAL A 151 3.30 6.25 10.52
C VAL A 151 3.33 7.33 9.44
N VAL A 152 2.53 7.14 8.39
CA VAL A 152 2.27 8.12 7.34
C VAL A 152 0.81 8.52 7.43
N ARG A 153 0.53 9.78 7.77
CA ARG A 153 -0.85 10.21 8.01
C ARG A 153 -1.16 11.62 7.54
N ASP A 154 -2.40 11.87 7.16
CA ASP A 154 -2.90 13.20 6.79
C ASP A 154 -2.02 13.86 5.71
N ILE A 155 -1.76 13.18 4.59
CA ILE A 155 -1.00 13.73 3.47
C ILE A 155 -1.72 13.50 2.14
N HIS A 156 -1.46 14.40 1.19
CA HIS A 156 -1.93 14.31 -0.18
C HIS A 156 -0.78 13.88 -1.10
N SER A 157 -1.04 12.94 -2.01
CA SER A 157 -0.11 12.54 -3.06
C SER A 157 -0.83 12.58 -4.40
N ILE A 158 -0.43 13.48 -5.30
CA ILE A 158 -1.14 13.75 -6.54
C ILE A 158 -0.24 13.55 -7.75
N ASN A 159 -0.82 12.99 -8.82
CA ASN A 159 -0.20 12.87 -10.14
C ASN A 159 1.20 12.25 -10.09
N SER A 160 1.37 11.07 -9.48
CA SER A 160 2.66 10.40 -9.52
C SER A 160 3.03 9.99 -10.95
N LYS A 161 4.32 10.03 -11.30
CA LYS A 161 4.79 9.58 -12.63
C LYS A 161 4.69 8.06 -12.82
N ASN A 162 4.60 7.33 -11.71
CA ASN A 162 4.40 5.88 -11.61
C ASN A 162 3.68 5.59 -10.27
N ILE A 163 3.99 4.50 -9.57
CA ILE A 163 3.52 4.18 -8.22
C ILE A 163 3.64 5.42 -7.30
N HIS A 164 2.60 5.73 -6.55
CA HIS A 164 2.63 6.79 -5.55
C HIS A 164 3.52 6.37 -4.39
N PHE A 165 3.19 5.30 -3.66
CA PHE A 165 3.96 4.84 -2.51
C PHE A 165 4.48 3.41 -2.71
N LYS A 166 5.80 3.24 -2.77
CA LYS A 166 6.45 1.93 -2.74
C LYS A 166 6.86 1.57 -1.32
N VAL A 167 6.49 0.38 -0.87
CA VAL A 167 6.84 -0.19 0.45
C VAL A 167 7.60 -1.49 0.21
N PHE A 168 8.89 -1.50 0.55
CA PHE A 168 9.79 -2.62 0.31
C PHE A 168 10.59 -2.96 1.57
N ALA A 169 10.57 -4.23 1.97
CA ALA A 169 11.33 -4.71 3.13
C ALA A 169 11.02 -3.92 4.43
N CYS A 170 9.76 -3.53 4.63
CA CYS A 170 9.35 -2.72 5.77
C CYS A 170 8.56 -3.53 6.81
N GLU A 171 8.60 -3.08 8.06
CA GLU A 171 7.87 -3.73 9.16
C GLU A 171 7.13 -2.72 10.04
N ASN A 172 5.90 -3.06 10.44
CA ASN A 172 5.09 -2.24 11.34
C ASN A 172 4.91 -0.80 10.80
N MET A 173 4.22 -0.69 9.68
CA MET A 173 3.90 0.62 9.08
C MET A 173 2.39 0.85 9.04
N THR A 174 1.96 2.08 9.31
CA THR A 174 0.56 2.50 9.18
C THR A 174 0.45 3.68 8.23
N PHE A 175 -0.41 3.56 7.23
CA PHE A 175 -0.91 4.65 6.39
C PHE A 175 -2.33 4.98 6.84
N SER A 176 -2.60 6.23 7.26
CA SER A 176 -3.95 6.63 7.69
C SER A 176 -4.36 8.01 7.18
N HIS A 177 -5.60 8.17 6.74
CA HIS A 177 -6.09 9.42 6.12
C HIS A 177 -5.18 9.95 5.01
N VAL A 178 -4.59 9.05 4.21
CA VAL A 178 -3.85 9.46 3.02
C VAL A 178 -4.83 9.65 1.86
N ASN A 179 -4.60 10.69 1.07
CA ASN A 179 -5.38 10.99 -0.12
C ASN A 179 -4.48 10.91 -1.36
N ILE A 180 -4.64 9.84 -2.13
CA ILE A 180 -3.82 9.53 -3.30
C ILE A 180 -4.67 9.69 -4.55
N THR A 181 -4.26 10.58 -5.45
CA THR A 181 -5.02 10.86 -6.68
C THR A 181 -4.17 10.93 -7.94
N ALA A 182 -4.63 10.28 -9.01
CA ALA A 182 -4.17 10.45 -10.38
C ALA A 182 -5.34 10.20 -11.35
N PRO A 183 -5.30 10.71 -12.59
CA PRO A 183 -6.34 10.45 -13.59
C PRO A 183 -6.55 8.95 -13.83
N ARG A 184 -7.78 8.56 -14.22
CA ARG A 184 -8.15 7.15 -14.49
C ARG A 184 -7.27 6.49 -15.56
N ASP A 185 -6.75 7.27 -16.49
CA ASP A 185 -5.96 6.86 -17.65
C ASP A 185 -4.45 7.03 -17.44
N SER A 186 -4.00 7.43 -16.24
CA SER A 186 -2.58 7.53 -15.94
C SER A 186 -1.93 6.15 -15.82
N PRO A 187 -0.90 5.82 -16.63
CA PRO A 187 -0.34 4.48 -16.68
C PRO A 187 0.49 4.17 -15.43
N ASN A 188 0.27 2.99 -14.84
CA ASN A 188 1.09 2.42 -13.75
C ASN A 188 1.22 3.33 -12.52
N THR A 189 0.18 4.09 -12.22
CA THR A 189 0.12 4.97 -11.06
C THR A 189 -0.48 4.25 -9.85
N ASP A 190 0.07 3.10 -9.47
CA ASP A 190 -0.46 2.36 -8.33
C ASP A 190 -0.49 3.26 -7.08
N GLY A 191 -1.47 3.11 -6.20
CA GLY A 191 -1.57 3.89 -4.97
C GLY A 191 -0.48 3.47 -3.96
N ILE A 192 -0.66 2.31 -3.33
CA ILE A 192 0.32 1.73 -2.40
C ILE A 192 0.75 0.36 -2.91
N HIS A 193 2.03 0.21 -3.18
CA HIS A 193 2.63 -1.02 -3.71
C HIS A 193 3.53 -1.65 -2.65
N ILE A 194 3.13 -2.82 -2.13
CA ILE A 194 3.71 -3.47 -0.95
C ILE A 194 4.41 -4.75 -1.35
N SER A 195 5.66 -4.90 -0.91
CA SER A 195 6.53 -6.04 -1.23
C SER A 195 7.48 -6.36 -0.07
N HIS A 196 7.74 -7.64 0.18
CA HIS A 196 8.63 -8.11 1.25
C HIS A 196 8.39 -7.45 2.62
N SER A 197 7.15 -7.11 2.94
CA SER A 197 6.83 -6.28 4.10
C SER A 197 5.81 -6.97 4.99
N THR A 198 5.96 -6.77 6.30
CA THR A 198 5.15 -7.43 7.32
C THR A 198 4.47 -6.42 8.25
N ASN A 199 3.26 -6.70 8.71
CA ASN A 199 2.50 -5.84 9.63
C ASN A 199 2.27 -4.43 9.04
N ILE A 200 1.61 -4.38 7.88
CA ILE A 200 1.30 -3.11 7.21
C ILE A 200 -0.19 -2.82 7.32
N HIS A 201 -0.52 -1.62 7.77
CA HIS A 201 -1.89 -1.16 7.94
C HIS A 201 -2.18 -0.01 6.97
N VAL A 202 -3.28 -0.10 6.21
CA VAL A 202 -3.80 0.99 5.38
C VAL A 202 -5.22 1.29 5.83
N LEU A 203 -5.42 2.46 6.43
CA LEU A 203 -6.62 2.79 7.19
C LEU A 203 -7.27 4.07 6.66
N ASP A 204 -8.59 4.09 6.55
CA ASP A 204 -9.41 5.30 6.43
C ASP A 204 -8.91 6.30 5.38
N SER A 205 -8.59 5.78 4.19
CA SER A 205 -7.88 6.52 3.13
C SER A 205 -8.68 6.57 1.84
N TYR A 206 -8.40 7.57 1.01
CA TYR A 206 -8.95 7.68 -0.35
C TYR A 206 -7.84 7.48 -1.37
N ILE A 207 -8.03 6.53 -2.28
CA ILE A 207 -7.05 6.18 -3.31
C ILE A 207 -7.78 6.04 -4.65
N GLY A 208 -7.53 6.95 -5.58
CA GLY A 208 -8.07 6.90 -6.94
C GLY A 208 -6.99 7.19 -7.96
N THR A 209 -6.67 6.22 -8.81
CA THR A 209 -5.54 6.32 -9.75
C THR A 209 -5.89 5.67 -11.10
N GLY A 210 -4.91 5.55 -12.00
CA GLY A 210 -5.06 4.78 -13.24
C GLY A 210 -4.63 3.31 -13.17
N ASP A 211 -4.18 2.82 -12.02
CA ASP A 211 -3.77 1.41 -11.84
C ASP A 211 -4.22 0.87 -10.47
N ASP A 212 -3.52 -0.12 -9.91
CA ASP A 212 -3.87 -0.76 -8.65
C ASP A 212 -3.94 0.25 -7.51
N CYS A 213 -5.03 0.22 -6.77
CA CYS A 213 -5.27 1.07 -5.62
C CYS A 213 -4.30 0.71 -4.49
N ILE A 214 -4.27 -0.58 -4.17
CA ILE A 214 -3.28 -1.20 -3.30
C ILE A 214 -2.86 -2.51 -3.98
N ALA A 215 -1.57 -2.67 -4.21
CA ALA A 215 -0.98 -3.87 -4.76
C ALA A 215 -0.14 -4.57 -3.67
N MET A 216 -0.45 -5.84 -3.39
CA MET A 216 0.33 -6.69 -2.48
C MET A 216 1.01 -7.76 -3.32
N ILE A 217 2.33 -7.65 -3.45
CA ILE A 217 3.14 -8.57 -4.25
C ILE A 217 3.98 -9.47 -3.34
N VAL A 218 4.92 -10.21 -3.93
CA VAL A 218 5.82 -11.15 -3.23
C VAL A 218 6.28 -10.64 -1.86
N GLY A 219 6.21 -11.52 -0.87
CA GLY A 219 6.67 -11.29 0.50
C GLY A 219 5.76 -10.40 1.34
N SER A 220 4.57 -10.04 0.85
CA SER A 220 3.54 -9.36 1.66
C SER A 220 2.95 -10.33 2.68
N ASN A 221 3.03 -9.95 3.95
CA ASN A 221 2.61 -10.80 5.08
C ASN A 221 1.91 -9.96 6.15
N ASN A 222 0.79 -10.43 6.71
CA ASN A 222 0.03 -9.71 7.74
C ASN A 222 -0.29 -8.26 7.32
N ILE A 223 -1.09 -8.10 6.27
CA ILE A 223 -1.49 -6.79 5.74
C ILE A 223 -2.96 -6.56 6.05
N ASN A 224 -3.28 -5.44 6.71
CA ASN A 224 -4.64 -5.07 7.05
C ASN A 224 -5.05 -3.77 6.34
N ILE A 225 -6.10 -3.85 5.53
CA ILE A 225 -6.65 -2.73 4.77
C ILE A 225 -8.08 -2.49 5.27
N SER A 226 -8.36 -1.32 5.84
CA SER A 226 -9.67 -1.03 6.44
C SER A 226 -10.15 0.37 6.16
N GLY A 227 -11.46 0.54 5.89
CA GLY A 227 -12.04 1.87 5.69
C GLY A 227 -11.58 2.60 4.44
N VAL A 228 -10.98 1.89 3.47
CA VAL A 228 -10.43 2.51 2.25
C VAL A 228 -11.52 2.70 1.20
N THR A 229 -11.62 3.92 0.67
CA THR A 229 -12.36 4.19 -0.55
C THR A 229 -11.40 4.20 -1.73
N CYS A 230 -11.71 3.34 -2.70
CA CYS A 230 -10.84 3.01 -3.79
C CYS A 230 -11.53 3.25 -5.12
N GLY A 231 -10.97 4.06 -5.99
CA GLY A 231 -11.55 4.28 -7.32
C GLY A 231 -11.52 5.72 -7.80
N PRO A 232 -11.22 5.97 -9.09
CA PRO A 232 -11.01 4.97 -10.16
C PRO A 232 -9.69 4.17 -10.04
N GLY A 233 -9.45 3.21 -10.93
CA GLY A 233 -8.22 2.39 -10.96
C GLY A 233 -8.50 0.90 -11.17
N HIS A 234 -7.55 0.03 -10.82
CA HIS A 234 -7.61 -1.41 -11.01
C HIS A 234 -8.05 -2.23 -9.78
N GLY A 235 -8.38 -1.56 -8.67
CA GLY A 235 -8.90 -2.19 -7.45
C GLY A 235 -7.81 -2.57 -6.45
N ILE A 236 -8.16 -3.42 -5.49
CA ILE A 236 -7.23 -3.97 -4.51
C ILE A 236 -6.75 -5.32 -5.04
N SER A 237 -5.45 -5.42 -5.31
CA SER A 237 -4.87 -6.55 -6.03
C SER A 237 -3.80 -7.27 -5.22
N ILE A 238 -3.87 -8.59 -5.20
CA ILE A 238 -2.76 -9.48 -4.82
C ILE A 238 -2.09 -9.96 -6.11
N GLY A 239 -0.79 -9.74 -6.23
CA GLY A 239 -0.01 -10.10 -7.41
C GLY A 239 0.36 -8.94 -8.34
N SER A 240 1.02 -9.21 -9.46
CA SER A 240 1.21 -10.54 -10.06
C SER A 240 2.24 -11.39 -9.32
N LEU A 241 1.89 -12.65 -9.01
CA LEU A 241 2.80 -13.64 -8.41
C LEU A 241 3.23 -14.72 -9.39
N GLY A 242 4.40 -15.29 -9.12
CA GLY A 242 4.98 -16.43 -9.82
C GLY A 242 6.04 -16.06 -10.86
N ASN A 243 6.50 -14.81 -10.87
CA ASN A 243 7.59 -14.39 -11.76
C ASN A 243 8.94 -14.93 -11.30
N SER A 244 9.11 -15.09 -9.98
CA SER A 244 10.31 -15.62 -9.33
C SER A 244 9.98 -16.90 -8.55
N PRO A 245 10.99 -17.73 -8.22
CA PRO A 245 10.77 -18.92 -7.39
C PRO A 245 10.30 -18.58 -5.97
N ASN A 246 9.40 -19.41 -5.44
CA ASN A 246 8.99 -19.42 -4.03
C ASN A 246 8.36 -18.10 -3.55
N GLU A 247 7.65 -17.40 -4.43
CA GLU A 247 6.92 -16.18 -4.05
C GLU A 247 5.74 -16.54 -3.14
N VAL A 248 5.63 -15.87 -1.99
CA VAL A 248 4.55 -16.08 -1.02
C VAL A 248 3.86 -14.75 -0.72
N VAL A 249 2.54 -14.78 -0.67
CA VAL A 249 1.70 -13.76 -0.02
C VAL A 249 0.76 -14.46 0.96
N LYS A 250 0.67 -13.97 2.19
CA LYS A 250 -0.21 -14.58 3.18
C LYS A 250 -0.73 -13.59 4.21
N ASP A 251 -1.76 -14.01 4.92
CA ASP A 251 -2.33 -13.29 6.07
C ASP A 251 -2.77 -11.88 5.65
N ILE A 252 -3.67 -11.80 4.66
CA ILE A 252 -4.19 -10.54 4.14
C ILE A 252 -5.64 -10.36 4.57
N HIS A 253 -5.95 -9.22 5.17
CA HIS A 253 -7.29 -8.88 5.60
C HIS A 253 -7.70 -7.52 5.04
N VAL A 254 -8.80 -7.50 4.27
CA VAL A 254 -9.38 -6.29 3.68
C VAL A 254 -10.80 -6.16 4.16
N LYS A 255 -11.11 -5.10 4.90
CA LYS A 255 -12.40 -4.93 5.56
C LYS A 255 -13.02 -3.56 5.34
N ASN A 256 -14.35 -3.49 5.26
CA ASN A 256 -15.09 -2.23 5.28
C ASN A 256 -14.60 -1.21 4.22
N CYS A 257 -14.35 -1.69 3.00
CA CYS A 257 -13.85 -0.86 1.90
C CYS A 257 -14.94 -0.61 0.85
N THR A 258 -14.83 0.52 0.14
CA THR A 258 -15.73 0.85 -0.97
C THR A 258 -14.94 0.98 -2.26
N LEU A 259 -15.29 0.22 -3.30
CA LEU A 259 -14.66 0.28 -4.61
C LEU A 259 -15.61 0.94 -5.62
N ILE A 260 -15.14 2.00 -6.28
CA ILE A 260 -15.96 2.89 -7.12
C ILE A 260 -15.40 2.96 -8.53
N ALA A 261 -16.17 2.45 -9.50
CA ALA A 261 -15.88 2.54 -10.92
C ALA A 261 -14.45 2.08 -11.28
N THR A 262 -13.92 1.09 -10.56
CA THR A 262 -12.64 0.44 -10.83
C THR A 262 -12.80 -0.66 -11.89
N GLN A 263 -11.71 -1.00 -12.57
CA GLN A 263 -11.68 -2.13 -13.50
C GLN A 263 -11.89 -3.46 -12.77
N ASN A 264 -11.24 -3.65 -11.62
CA ASN A 264 -11.45 -4.82 -10.79
C ASN A 264 -11.79 -4.38 -9.37
N GLY A 265 -12.45 -5.26 -8.63
CA GLY A 265 -12.73 -5.05 -7.23
C GLY A 265 -11.59 -5.66 -6.41
N LEU A 266 -11.81 -6.89 -5.98
CA LEU A 266 -10.89 -7.71 -5.22
C LEU A 266 -10.24 -8.68 -6.20
N ARG A 267 -8.94 -8.49 -6.47
CA ARG A 267 -8.23 -9.22 -7.52
C ARG A 267 -7.10 -10.06 -6.95
N ILE A 268 -6.96 -11.29 -7.44
CA ILE A 268 -5.76 -12.11 -7.26
C ILE A 268 -5.26 -12.48 -8.66
N LYS A 269 -4.02 -12.12 -9.01
CA LYS A 269 -3.44 -12.37 -10.33
C LYS A 269 -2.12 -13.16 -10.20
N THR A 270 -1.99 -14.26 -10.92
CA THR A 270 -0.74 -15.03 -11.03
C THR A 270 -0.39 -15.23 -12.49
N TRP A 271 0.91 -15.23 -12.80
CA TRP A 271 1.39 -15.42 -14.17
C TRP A 271 0.88 -16.75 -14.73
N ALA A 272 0.48 -16.74 -16.01
CA ALA A 272 0.03 -17.95 -16.71
C ALA A 272 1.09 -19.05 -16.63
N SER A 273 2.28 -18.80 -17.18
CA SER A 273 3.45 -19.63 -16.93
C SER A 273 4.21 -19.05 -15.74
N SER A 274 4.30 -19.83 -14.66
CA SER A 274 4.88 -19.32 -13.43
C SER A 274 5.80 -20.33 -12.75
N ASN A 275 6.69 -19.79 -11.93
CA ASN A 275 7.35 -20.56 -10.90
C ASN A 275 6.35 -20.97 -9.80
N VAL A 276 6.79 -21.91 -8.95
CA VAL A 276 6.03 -22.32 -7.75
C VAL A 276 5.95 -21.16 -6.77
N GLY A 277 4.77 -20.93 -6.22
CA GLY A 277 4.49 -19.92 -5.21
C GLY A 277 3.21 -20.24 -4.44
N ASN A 278 2.87 -19.41 -3.46
CA ASN A 278 1.70 -19.65 -2.60
C ASN A 278 0.99 -18.35 -2.21
N ILE A 279 -0.33 -18.34 -2.31
CA ILE A 279 -1.23 -17.31 -1.79
C ILE A 279 -2.19 -17.99 -0.82
N THR A 280 -2.15 -17.61 0.46
CA THR A 280 -2.92 -18.32 1.49
C THR A 280 -3.43 -17.40 2.60
N ASN A 281 -4.55 -17.77 3.23
CA ASN A 281 -5.15 -17.03 4.34
C ASN A 281 -5.47 -15.57 3.97
N ILE A 282 -6.39 -15.41 3.03
CA ILE A 282 -6.84 -14.13 2.51
C ILE A 282 -8.30 -13.95 2.88
N THR A 283 -8.66 -12.80 3.45
CA THR A 283 -10.04 -12.47 3.78
C THR A 283 -10.39 -11.09 3.26
N PHE A 284 -11.43 -11.03 2.44
CA PHE A 284 -12.10 -9.81 2.04
C PHE A 284 -13.49 -9.77 2.68
N GLU A 285 -13.79 -8.75 3.46
CA GLU A 285 -15.00 -8.67 4.27
C GLU A 285 -15.67 -7.28 4.19
N ASP A 286 -17.00 -7.25 4.16
CA ASP A 286 -17.80 -6.02 4.24
C ASP A 286 -17.45 -5.01 3.13
N ILE A 287 -17.45 -5.47 1.87
CA ILE A 287 -17.01 -4.66 0.74
C ILE A 287 -18.20 -4.14 -0.07
N ILE A 288 -18.20 -2.83 -0.35
CA ILE A 288 -19.20 -2.17 -1.19
C ILE A 288 -18.63 -1.95 -2.59
N MET A 289 -19.31 -2.46 -3.60
CA MET A 289 -18.98 -2.30 -5.02
C MET A 289 -19.92 -1.29 -5.68
N LYS A 290 -19.38 -0.27 -6.34
CA LYS A 290 -20.16 0.72 -7.09
C LYS A 290 -19.68 0.76 -8.54
N LYS A 291 -20.44 0.14 -9.45
CA LYS A 291 -20.14 0.09 -10.90
C LYS A 291 -18.75 -0.50 -11.23
N VAL A 292 -18.30 -1.48 -10.45
CA VAL A 292 -16.99 -2.13 -10.63
C VAL A 292 -17.06 -3.14 -11.77
N ARG A 293 -16.11 -3.13 -12.70
CA ARG A 293 -16.19 -3.99 -13.90
C ARG A 293 -16.04 -5.48 -13.56
N ASN A 294 -15.01 -5.86 -12.81
CA ASN A 294 -14.80 -7.23 -12.33
C ASN A 294 -14.74 -7.25 -10.78
N PRO A 295 -15.89 -7.28 -10.07
CA PRO A 295 -15.92 -7.16 -8.60
C PRO A 295 -15.08 -8.19 -7.85
N ILE A 296 -15.20 -9.48 -8.18
CA ILE A 296 -14.39 -10.56 -7.61
C ILE A 296 -13.67 -11.23 -8.77
N PHE A 297 -12.34 -11.23 -8.76
CA PHE A 297 -11.56 -11.73 -9.89
C PHE A 297 -10.29 -12.46 -9.45
N ILE A 298 -10.25 -13.78 -9.65
CA ILE A 298 -9.01 -14.57 -9.60
C ILE A 298 -8.64 -14.92 -11.04
N ASP A 299 -7.41 -14.58 -11.43
CA ASP A 299 -6.84 -14.81 -12.75
C ASP A 299 -5.48 -15.49 -12.61
N GLN A 300 -5.43 -16.81 -12.85
CA GLN A 300 -4.18 -17.56 -12.93
C GLN A 300 -3.64 -17.70 -14.36
N HIS A 301 -4.11 -16.87 -15.27
CA HIS A 301 -3.71 -16.81 -16.68
C HIS A 301 -3.12 -15.44 -17.03
N TYR A 302 -2.63 -14.69 -16.03
CA TYR A 302 -2.19 -13.32 -16.22
C TYR A 302 -1.02 -13.26 -17.22
N CYS A 303 -1.23 -12.47 -18.26
CA CYS A 303 -0.37 -12.41 -19.43
C CYS A 303 -0.47 -10.99 -20.05
N PRO A 304 0.34 -10.03 -19.57
CA PRO A 304 0.31 -8.67 -20.11
C PRO A 304 1.09 -8.52 -21.44
N ILE A 305 1.80 -9.56 -21.90
CA ILE A 305 2.58 -9.56 -23.15
C ILE A 305 1.92 -10.50 -24.17
N HIS A 306 1.96 -10.17 -25.47
CA HIS A 306 1.23 -10.92 -26.50
C HIS A 306 1.73 -12.36 -26.77
N HIS A 307 2.86 -12.77 -26.18
CA HIS A 307 3.49 -14.09 -26.41
C HIS A 307 3.69 -14.87 -25.11
N CYS A 308 2.60 -15.18 -24.41
CA CYS A 308 2.70 -16.02 -23.22
C CYS A 308 2.69 -17.51 -23.55
N SER A 309 3.47 -18.24 -22.77
CA SER A 309 3.39 -19.70 -22.71
C SER A 309 1.99 -20.13 -22.29
N LYS A 310 1.50 -21.23 -22.89
CA LYS A 310 0.22 -21.87 -22.55
C LYS A 310 0.31 -22.76 -21.30
N GLN A 311 1.49 -22.82 -20.66
CA GLN A 311 1.67 -23.61 -19.44
C GLN A 311 0.78 -23.04 -18.33
N PRO A 312 0.06 -23.89 -17.57
CA PRO A 312 -0.73 -23.44 -16.43
C PRO A 312 0.13 -22.88 -15.28
N SER A 313 -0.48 -22.03 -14.45
CA SER A 313 0.21 -21.42 -13.30
C SER A 313 0.54 -22.48 -12.25
N SER A 314 1.73 -22.37 -11.67
CA SER A 314 2.23 -23.20 -10.57
C SER A 314 2.08 -22.56 -9.19
N VAL A 315 1.38 -21.42 -9.09
CA VAL A 315 1.09 -20.76 -7.82
C VAL A 315 -0.14 -21.39 -7.19
N GLN A 316 -0.03 -21.94 -5.98
CA GLN A 316 -1.19 -22.39 -5.23
C GLN A 316 -1.94 -21.21 -4.64
N ILE A 317 -3.25 -21.11 -4.89
CA ILE A 317 -4.15 -20.18 -4.21
C ILE A 317 -5.07 -21.01 -3.31
N LYS A 318 -5.05 -20.78 -2.01
CA LYS A 318 -5.90 -21.50 -1.07
C LYS A 318 -6.36 -20.64 0.10
N ASP A 319 -7.42 -21.08 0.79
CA ASP A 319 -7.91 -20.40 2.01
C ASP A 319 -8.22 -18.92 1.75
N VAL A 320 -9.09 -18.65 0.76
CA VAL A 320 -9.52 -17.30 0.38
C VAL A 320 -11.01 -17.14 0.68
N THR A 321 -11.35 -16.17 1.52
CA THR A 321 -12.71 -15.86 1.92
C THR A 321 -13.16 -14.52 1.35
N PHE A 322 -14.31 -14.53 0.69
CA PHE A 322 -15.07 -13.33 0.32
C PHE A 322 -16.35 -13.34 1.14
N ASN A 323 -16.49 -12.39 2.07
CA ASN A 323 -17.59 -12.31 3.01
C ASN A 323 -18.34 -10.97 2.87
N ASN A 324 -19.67 -11.02 2.75
CA ASN A 324 -20.54 -9.83 2.69
C ASN A 324 -20.10 -8.80 1.62
N ILE A 325 -20.01 -9.25 0.37
CA ILE A 325 -19.62 -8.42 -0.77
C ILE A 325 -20.87 -7.99 -1.52
N ARG A 326 -21.16 -6.68 -1.55
CA ARG A 326 -22.45 -6.17 -2.05
C ARG A 326 -22.31 -4.97 -2.97
N GLY A 327 -23.30 -4.78 -3.85
CA GLY A 327 -23.43 -3.58 -4.67
C GLY A 327 -23.62 -3.88 -6.15
N SER A 328 -22.93 -3.15 -7.03
CA SER A 328 -23.15 -3.20 -8.48
C SER A 328 -21.88 -3.48 -9.28
N SER A 329 -22.02 -4.34 -10.28
CA SER A 329 -21.04 -4.57 -11.33
C SER A 329 -21.40 -3.80 -12.60
N SER A 330 -20.38 -3.32 -13.32
CA SER A 330 -20.54 -2.77 -14.67
C SER A 330 -20.34 -3.80 -15.78
N SER A 331 -20.00 -5.05 -15.45
CA SER A 331 -19.99 -6.17 -16.40
C SER A 331 -20.96 -7.28 -15.98
N ARG A 332 -21.37 -8.11 -16.94
CA ARG A 332 -22.28 -9.22 -16.68
C ARG A 332 -21.65 -10.29 -15.77
N ARG A 333 -20.33 -10.51 -15.90
CA ARG A 333 -19.57 -11.48 -15.08
C ARG A 333 -19.06 -10.78 -13.83
N ALA A 334 -19.83 -10.85 -12.74
CA ALA A 334 -19.49 -10.18 -11.50
C ALA A 334 -18.48 -10.96 -10.63
N VAL A 335 -18.46 -12.29 -10.79
CA VAL A 335 -17.53 -13.20 -10.09
C VAL A 335 -16.82 -14.03 -11.14
N ILE A 336 -15.50 -13.97 -11.16
CA ILE A 336 -14.64 -14.73 -12.08
C ILE A 336 -13.55 -15.40 -11.24
N LEU A 337 -13.57 -16.73 -11.17
CA LEU A 337 -12.56 -17.55 -10.51
C LEU A 337 -11.91 -18.45 -11.57
N ASP A 338 -10.93 -17.91 -12.29
CA ASP A 338 -10.26 -18.59 -13.40
C ASP A 338 -8.91 -19.13 -12.93
N CYS A 339 -8.94 -20.34 -12.38
CA CYS A 339 -7.83 -20.96 -11.69
C CYS A 339 -7.10 -21.97 -12.59
N SER A 340 -5.86 -22.27 -12.21
CA SER A 340 -4.98 -23.19 -12.93
C SER A 340 -5.53 -24.62 -12.89
N ALA A 341 -5.49 -25.31 -14.03
CA ALA A 341 -5.78 -26.74 -14.08
C ALA A 341 -4.76 -27.60 -13.33
N LEU A 342 -3.51 -27.12 -13.22
CA LEU A 342 -2.41 -27.80 -12.54
C LEU A 342 -2.44 -27.56 -11.03
N PHE A 343 -2.76 -26.33 -10.62
CA PHE A 343 -2.92 -25.93 -9.22
C PHE A 343 -4.29 -25.26 -9.01
N PRO A 344 -5.38 -26.05 -8.95
CA PRO A 344 -6.72 -25.54 -8.70
C PRO A 344 -6.77 -24.66 -7.45
N CYS A 345 -7.62 -23.63 -7.47
CA CYS A 345 -7.90 -22.87 -6.26
C CYS A 345 -8.64 -23.75 -5.25
N GLU A 346 -8.20 -23.75 -4.00
CA GLU A 346 -8.77 -24.61 -2.94
C GLU A 346 -9.35 -23.78 -1.79
N LYS A 347 -10.38 -24.33 -1.14
CA LYS A 347 -11.00 -23.74 0.04
C LYS A 347 -11.40 -22.26 -0.18
N ILE A 348 -11.98 -21.99 -1.35
CA ILE A 348 -12.57 -20.68 -1.64
C ILE A 348 -13.93 -20.58 -0.96
N ILE A 349 -14.13 -19.55 -0.16
CA ILE A 349 -15.40 -19.30 0.53
C ILE A 349 -16.05 -18.07 -0.08
N LEU A 350 -17.26 -18.24 -0.61
CA LEU A 350 -18.13 -17.15 -1.03
C LEU A 350 -19.32 -17.07 -0.07
N ASN A 351 -19.28 -16.17 0.91
CA ASN A 351 -20.38 -15.97 1.85
C ASN A 351 -21.06 -14.62 1.61
N ASP A 352 -22.38 -14.62 1.47
CA ASP A 352 -23.20 -13.42 1.32
C ASP A 352 -22.74 -12.48 0.19
N ILE A 353 -22.66 -13.04 -1.03
CA ILE A 353 -22.36 -12.28 -2.24
C ILE A 353 -23.65 -11.73 -2.85
N ASN A 354 -23.73 -10.41 -2.98
CA ASN A 354 -24.90 -9.68 -3.48
C ASN A 354 -24.52 -8.58 -4.49
N LEU A 355 -24.14 -8.99 -5.69
CA LEU A 355 -23.67 -8.13 -6.77
C LEU A 355 -24.70 -8.10 -7.89
N ALA A 356 -25.31 -6.94 -8.12
CA ALA A 356 -26.25 -6.72 -9.21
C ALA A 356 -25.55 -6.22 -10.48
N TYR A 357 -26.06 -6.63 -11.63
CA TYR A 357 -25.72 -6.05 -12.93
C TYR A 357 -26.99 -5.49 -13.55
N HIS A 358 -26.93 -4.24 -14.02
CA HIS A 358 -28.08 -3.50 -14.57
C HIS A 358 -27.95 -3.21 -16.06
N GLY A 359 -27.05 -3.89 -16.78
CA GLY A 359 -26.92 -3.72 -18.23
C GLY A 359 -27.87 -4.61 -19.03
N HIS A 360 -27.92 -4.39 -20.34
CA HIS A 360 -28.90 -5.02 -21.23
C HIS A 360 -28.60 -6.48 -21.62
N HIS A 361 -27.43 -7.01 -21.26
CA HIS A 361 -26.97 -8.33 -21.69
C HIS A 361 -27.49 -9.50 -20.82
N GLY A 362 -28.61 -9.32 -20.14
CA GLY A 362 -29.23 -10.33 -19.27
C GLY A 362 -28.73 -10.29 -17.82
N HIS A 363 -28.99 -11.36 -17.07
CA HIS A 363 -28.69 -11.43 -15.64
C HIS A 363 -27.20 -11.50 -15.33
N VAL A 364 -26.84 -11.01 -14.14
CA VAL A 364 -25.51 -11.16 -13.55
C VAL A 364 -25.14 -12.64 -13.40
N ILE A 365 -23.90 -13.00 -13.74
CA ILE A 365 -23.40 -14.38 -13.70
C ILE A 365 -22.05 -14.49 -13.00
N ALA A 366 -21.75 -15.71 -12.56
CA ALA A 366 -20.44 -16.13 -12.06
C ALA A 366 -19.78 -17.10 -13.07
N PHE A 367 -18.45 -17.10 -13.13
CA PHE A 367 -17.65 -18.07 -13.90
C PHE A 367 -16.57 -18.67 -13.01
N CYS A 368 -16.42 -19.99 -13.07
CA CYS A 368 -15.42 -20.73 -12.30
C CYS A 368 -14.75 -21.78 -13.21
N ALA A 369 -13.43 -21.79 -13.23
CA ALA A 369 -12.62 -22.86 -13.79
C ALA A 369 -11.61 -23.32 -12.73
N HIS A 370 -11.53 -24.63 -12.50
CA HIS A 370 -10.62 -25.24 -11.52
C HIS A 370 -10.63 -24.58 -10.13
N ALA A 371 -11.80 -24.14 -9.67
CA ALA A 371 -11.99 -23.56 -8.33
C ALA A 371 -12.88 -24.47 -7.48
N LYS A 372 -12.38 -24.83 -6.29
CA LYS A 372 -13.08 -25.68 -5.30
C LYS A 372 -13.35 -24.89 -4.04
N GLY A 373 -14.56 -25.05 -3.48
CA GLY A 373 -14.94 -24.28 -2.32
C GLY A 373 -16.40 -24.44 -1.92
N LYS A 374 -16.91 -23.47 -1.17
CA LYS A 374 -18.29 -23.44 -0.69
C LYS A 374 -18.89 -22.05 -0.88
N ALA A 375 -20.17 -22.00 -1.20
CA ALA A 375 -20.95 -20.76 -1.22
C ALA A 375 -22.16 -20.84 -0.30
N THR A 376 -22.32 -19.84 0.58
CA THR A 376 -23.38 -19.78 1.61
C THR A 376 -24.07 -18.42 1.64
N GLY A 377 -25.24 -18.34 2.29
CA GLY A 377 -26.00 -17.10 2.43
C GLY A 377 -26.53 -16.58 1.09
N LYS A 378 -26.49 -15.26 0.89
CA LYS A 378 -26.88 -14.63 -0.38
C LYS A 378 -25.91 -15.03 -1.51
N LYS A 379 -26.47 -15.44 -2.65
CA LYS A 379 -25.73 -15.88 -3.84
C LYS A 379 -26.26 -15.19 -5.09
N LEU A 380 -25.99 -13.89 -5.21
CA LEU A 380 -26.24 -13.11 -6.41
C LEU A 380 -24.89 -12.54 -6.89
N PRO A 381 -24.34 -12.99 -8.04
CA PRO A 381 -24.85 -14.05 -8.93
C PRO A 381 -24.93 -15.44 -8.25
N PRO A 382 -25.71 -16.39 -8.80
CA PRO A 382 -25.62 -17.79 -8.41
C PRO A 382 -24.17 -18.29 -8.46
N SER A 383 -23.75 -19.04 -7.44
CA SER A 383 -22.38 -19.53 -7.35
C SER A 383 -22.05 -20.51 -8.48
N CYS A 384 -20.82 -20.44 -8.97
CA CYS A 384 -20.24 -21.40 -9.90
C CYS A 384 -19.26 -22.39 -9.24
N LEU A 385 -19.02 -22.27 -7.93
CA LEU A 385 -18.11 -23.16 -7.22
C LEU A 385 -18.68 -24.58 -7.18
N LYS A 386 -17.82 -25.55 -7.46
CA LYS A 386 -18.12 -26.96 -7.21
C LYS A 386 -17.91 -27.22 -5.72
N GLU A 387 -18.89 -27.82 -5.06
CA GLU A 387 -18.74 -28.26 -3.68
C GLU A 387 -17.56 -29.24 -3.60
N SER A 388 -16.69 -29.03 -2.60
CA SER A 388 -15.70 -30.04 -2.25
C SER A 388 -16.45 -31.28 -1.79
N LEU A 389 -16.43 -32.35 -2.58
CA LEU A 389 -16.83 -33.68 -2.13
C LEU A 389 -16.04 -33.96 -0.86
N ASN A 390 -16.72 -33.98 0.29
CA ASN A 390 -16.11 -34.40 1.54
C ASN A 390 -15.51 -35.79 1.28
N SER A 391 -14.20 -35.93 1.41
CA SER A 391 -13.54 -37.22 1.58
C SER A 391 -14.03 -37.78 2.92
N SER A 392 -15.19 -38.43 2.85
CA SER A 392 -15.81 -39.17 3.94
C SER A 392 -15.41 -40.62 3.75
N THR A 393 -14.24 -40.99 4.25
CA THR A 393 -13.87 -42.37 4.62
C THR A 393 -12.78 -42.30 5.67
#